data_AF-A0A5R9NXK0-F1
#
_entry.id   AF-A0A5R9NXK0-F1
#
_cell.length_a   1.000
_cell.length_b   1.000
_cell.length_c   1.000
_cell.angle_alpha   90.00
_cell.angle_beta   90.00
_cell.angle_gamma   90.00
#
_symmetry.space_group_name_H-M   'P 1'
#
loop_
_entity.id
_entity.type
_entity.pdbx_description
1 polymer ?
#
loop_
_entity_poly.entity_id
_entity_poly.type
_entity_poly.pdbx_seq_one_letter_code
_entity_poly.pdbx_strand_id
1 'polypeptide(L)'
;MSFEEKSPVIRDTSIAYPSARDEDWHIAYPLPGVQDKTVAEHCRQLFHALEDSCLFDEDEECHVFPTGKAFYICTNWANLTRRYFGEDRAVVMGYLHDNNETSAISEKYEGHDFTLLDGRYIVDGWVTGVGLEKPGRATPGLYDLQNEDDAAEIARLYGNQAAWELSGSSYESTEPKPF
;
A
#
# COMPACT_ATOMS: atom_id res chain seq x y z
N MET A 1 36.39 29.39 -1.94
CA MET A 1 35.96 28.00 -1.73
C MET A 1 34.74 27.80 -2.61
N SER A 2 34.90 27.21 -3.80
CA SER A 2 33.76 26.90 -4.68
C SER A 2 33.15 25.58 -4.22
N PHE A 3 31.84 25.59 -4.03
CA PHE A 3 31.08 24.36 -3.84
C PHE A 3 31.11 23.60 -5.16
N GLU A 4 31.72 22.42 -5.18
CA GLU A 4 31.54 21.47 -6.27
C GLU A 4 30.06 21.03 -6.23
N GLU A 5 29.29 21.52 -7.20
CA GLU A 5 28.01 20.91 -7.55
C GLU A 5 28.31 19.47 -7.96
N LYS A 6 27.95 18.52 -7.10
CA LYS A 6 27.95 17.11 -7.46
C LYS A 6 26.89 16.94 -8.54
N SER A 7 27.33 16.67 -9.76
CA SER A 7 26.47 16.27 -10.87
C SER A 7 25.50 15.18 -10.38
N PRO A 8 24.21 15.26 -10.75
CA PRO A 8 23.25 14.22 -10.39
C PRO A 8 23.76 12.89 -10.91
N VAL A 9 23.70 11.87 -10.07
CA VAL A 9 23.97 10.49 -10.46
C VAL A 9 22.88 10.09 -11.44
N ILE A 10 23.18 10.20 -12.74
CA ILE A 10 22.34 9.64 -13.80
C ILE A 10 22.48 8.12 -13.65
N ARG A 11 21.47 7.48 -13.05
CA ARG A 11 21.36 6.03 -13.05
C ARG A 11 21.00 5.61 -14.46
N ASP A 12 22.00 5.07 -15.17
CA ASP A 12 21.90 4.50 -16.51
C ASP A 12 21.17 3.14 -16.46
N THR A 13 19.97 3.15 -15.92
CA THR A 13 18.97 2.12 -16.19
C THR A 13 18.08 2.71 -17.25
N SER A 14 17.95 2.03 -18.39
CA SER A 14 16.95 2.34 -19.40
C SER A 14 15.56 2.14 -18.78
N ILE A 15 15.10 3.12 -18.01
CA ILE A 15 13.74 3.18 -17.50
C ILE A 15 12.89 3.44 -18.75
N ALA A 16 12.05 2.47 -19.08
CA ALA A 16 11.03 2.65 -20.11
C ALA A 16 10.33 3.99 -19.85
N TYR A 17 10.17 4.80 -20.90
CA TYR A 17 9.47 6.08 -20.82
C TYR A 17 8.20 5.95 -19.95
N PRO A 18 7.90 6.90 -19.04
CA PRO A 18 6.69 6.89 -18.22
C PRO A 18 5.38 6.78 -19.04
N SER A 19 5.43 7.05 -20.34
CA SER A 19 4.31 6.83 -21.28
C SER A 19 4.01 5.35 -21.56
N ALA A 20 4.85 4.40 -21.14
CA ALA A 20 4.63 2.97 -21.22
C ALA A 20 3.91 2.45 -19.95
N ARG A 21 2.91 3.21 -19.47
CA ARG A 21 2.04 2.81 -18.35
C ARG A 21 1.43 1.45 -18.69
N ASP A 22 1.70 0.47 -17.85
CA ASP A 22 1.17 -0.88 -18.00
C ASP A 22 0.11 -1.08 -16.92
N GLU A 23 -1.16 -0.90 -17.26
CA GLU A 23 -2.28 -1.09 -16.33
C GLU A 23 -2.31 -2.52 -15.76
N ASP A 24 -1.74 -3.48 -16.48
CA ASP A 24 -1.61 -4.87 -16.07
C ASP A 24 -0.35 -5.16 -15.26
N TRP A 25 0.49 -4.15 -15.02
CA TRP A 25 1.68 -4.31 -14.20
C TRP A 25 1.32 -4.77 -12.79
N HIS A 26 2.04 -5.78 -12.33
CA HIS A 26 1.92 -6.31 -10.99
C HIS A 26 3.22 -7.00 -10.57
N ILE A 27 3.40 -7.10 -9.26
CA ILE A 27 4.44 -7.92 -8.67
C ILE A 27 3.92 -9.36 -8.59
N ALA A 28 4.66 -10.31 -9.16
CA ALA A 28 4.30 -11.71 -9.10
C ALA A 28 4.43 -12.27 -7.67
N TYR A 29 3.46 -13.10 -7.27
CA TYR A 29 3.50 -13.84 -6.02
C TYR A 29 3.97 -15.28 -6.21
N PRO A 30 4.79 -15.82 -5.29
CA PRO A 30 5.55 -15.09 -4.28
C PRO A 30 6.72 -14.33 -4.93
N LEU A 31 7.21 -13.28 -4.27
CA LEU A 31 8.49 -12.65 -4.69
C LEU A 31 9.62 -13.71 -4.62
N PRO A 32 10.64 -13.64 -5.49
CA PRO A 32 11.78 -14.54 -5.40
C PRO A 32 12.45 -14.48 -4.01
N GLY A 33 12.56 -15.63 -3.32
CA GLY A 33 13.20 -15.72 -2.01
C GLY A 33 12.26 -15.61 -0.80
N VAL A 34 10.93 -15.47 -1.01
CA VAL A 34 9.93 -15.47 0.07
C VAL A 34 8.95 -16.63 0.07
N GLN A 35 9.15 -17.66 -0.77
CA GLN A 35 8.21 -18.78 -0.96
C GLN A 35 7.71 -19.44 0.35
N ASP A 36 8.60 -19.65 1.31
CA ASP A 36 8.31 -20.34 2.59
C ASP A 36 8.42 -19.38 3.78
N LYS A 37 8.14 -18.08 3.56
CA LYS A 37 8.34 -17.03 4.54
C LYS A 37 7.03 -16.59 5.20
N THR A 38 7.18 -15.88 6.30
CA THR A 38 6.03 -15.33 7.06
C THR A 38 5.33 -14.22 6.27
N VAL A 39 4.06 -13.95 6.59
CA VAL A 39 3.32 -12.80 6.03
C VAL A 39 4.09 -11.49 6.22
N ALA A 40 4.77 -11.33 7.37
CA ALA A 40 5.61 -10.16 7.64
C ALA A 40 6.79 -10.00 6.68
N GLU A 41 7.46 -11.10 6.35
CA GLU A 41 8.55 -11.07 5.37
C GLU A 41 8.02 -10.79 3.95
N HIS A 42 6.86 -11.34 3.58
CA HIS A 42 6.19 -11.01 2.32
C HIS A 42 5.83 -9.52 2.23
N CYS A 43 5.18 -8.96 3.25
CA CYS A 43 4.76 -7.56 3.25
C CYS A 43 5.97 -6.62 3.19
N ARG A 44 7.02 -6.89 3.97
CA ARG A 44 8.25 -6.09 3.94
C ARG A 44 8.87 -6.05 2.55
N GLN A 45 8.98 -7.20 1.89
CA GLN A 45 9.55 -7.24 0.54
C GLN A 45 8.62 -6.64 -0.51
N LEU A 46 7.30 -6.83 -0.36
CA LEU A 46 6.32 -6.19 -1.23
C LEU A 46 6.42 -4.66 -1.15
N PHE A 47 6.46 -4.09 0.06
CA PHE A 47 6.54 -2.64 0.24
C PHE A 47 7.81 -2.07 -0.38
N HIS A 48 8.97 -2.69 -0.12
CA HIS A 48 10.21 -2.29 -0.78
C HIS A 48 10.12 -2.39 -2.31
N ALA A 49 9.57 -3.48 -2.85
CA ALA A 49 9.43 -3.65 -4.29
C ALA A 49 8.48 -2.61 -4.90
N LEU A 50 7.39 -2.24 -4.21
CA LEU A 50 6.47 -1.19 -4.65
C LEU A 50 7.14 0.18 -4.62
N GLU A 51 7.81 0.54 -3.52
CA GLU A 51 8.56 1.80 -3.38
C GLU A 51 9.66 1.92 -4.44
N ASP A 52 10.47 0.88 -4.63
CA ASP A 52 11.56 0.85 -5.61
C ASP A 52 11.06 0.87 -7.07
N SER A 53 9.81 0.46 -7.32
CA SER A 53 9.19 0.48 -8.66
C SER A 53 8.67 1.85 -9.07
N CYS A 54 8.60 2.81 -8.14
CA CYS A 54 7.98 4.10 -8.39
C CYS A 54 8.77 4.92 -9.40
N LEU A 55 8.02 5.56 -10.31
CA LEU A 55 8.54 6.43 -11.35
C LEU A 55 8.07 7.86 -11.06
N PHE A 56 8.93 8.84 -11.33
CA PHE A 56 8.49 10.24 -11.33
C PHE A 56 7.83 10.54 -12.68
N ASP A 57 6.59 11.00 -12.64
CA ASP A 57 5.83 11.49 -13.77
C ASP A 57 5.99 13.01 -13.83
N GLU A 58 6.70 13.51 -14.85
CA GLU A 58 6.97 14.94 -15.02
C GLU A 58 5.72 15.74 -15.40
N ASP A 59 4.77 15.13 -16.12
CA ASP A 59 3.56 15.82 -16.58
C ASP A 59 2.58 16.03 -15.42
N GLU A 60 2.49 15.06 -14.52
CA GLU A 60 1.65 15.09 -13.32
C GLU A 60 2.39 15.61 -12.07
N GLU A 61 3.68 15.97 -12.22
CA GLU A 61 4.62 16.40 -11.18
C GLU A 61 4.58 15.52 -9.91
N CYS A 62 4.43 14.20 -10.06
CA CYS A 62 4.24 13.30 -8.93
C CYS A 62 4.85 11.90 -9.14
N HIS A 63 4.97 11.12 -8.06
CA HIS A 63 5.39 9.72 -8.16
C HIS A 63 4.18 8.83 -8.47
N VAL A 64 4.36 7.93 -9.43
CA VAL A 64 3.37 6.93 -9.85
C VAL A 64 3.97 5.54 -9.80
N PHE A 65 3.13 4.53 -9.60
CA PHE A 65 3.51 3.15 -9.88
C PHE A 65 3.69 2.92 -11.39
N PRO A 66 4.31 1.82 -11.82
CA PRO A 66 4.39 1.46 -13.24
C PRO A 66 3.02 1.31 -13.93
N THR A 67 1.94 1.14 -13.16
CA THR A 67 0.55 1.22 -13.64
C THR A 67 0.09 2.62 -14.03
N GLY A 68 0.92 3.65 -13.79
CA GLY A 68 0.58 5.06 -13.95
C GLY A 68 -0.32 5.60 -12.82
N LYS A 69 -0.62 4.80 -11.80
CA LYS A 69 -1.47 5.20 -10.67
C LYS A 69 -0.62 5.91 -9.61
N ALA A 70 -1.13 7.03 -9.09
CA ALA A 70 -0.41 7.86 -8.13
C ALA A 70 -0.03 7.11 -6.84
N PHE A 71 1.24 7.23 -6.47
CA PHE A 71 1.85 6.61 -5.29
C PHE A 71 1.24 7.11 -3.98
N TYR A 72 0.83 8.37 -3.92
CA TYR A 72 0.30 8.98 -2.71
C TYR A 72 -1.19 8.67 -2.45
N ILE A 73 -1.84 7.86 -3.29
CA ILE A 73 -3.25 7.44 -3.12
C ILE A 73 -3.29 6.06 -2.47
N CYS A 74 -3.91 5.95 -1.29
CA CYS A 74 -4.00 4.71 -0.51
C CYS A 74 -4.72 3.56 -1.24
N THR A 75 -5.78 3.86 -1.99
CA THR A 75 -6.50 2.87 -2.80
C THR A 75 -5.59 2.13 -3.79
N ASN A 76 -4.58 2.82 -4.36
CA ASN A 76 -3.66 2.21 -5.31
C ASN A 76 -2.74 1.18 -4.64
N TRP A 77 -2.25 1.48 -3.44
CA TRP A 77 -1.49 0.54 -2.61
C TRP A 77 -2.31 -0.68 -2.22
N ALA A 78 -3.54 -0.46 -1.76
CA ALA A 78 -4.43 -1.53 -1.35
C ALA A 78 -4.76 -2.46 -2.52
N ASN A 79 -5.06 -1.91 -3.70
CA ASN A 79 -5.32 -2.72 -4.90
C ASN A 79 -4.10 -3.53 -5.37
N LEU A 80 -2.90 -2.94 -5.38
CA LEU A 80 -1.68 -3.66 -5.75
C LEU A 80 -1.34 -4.77 -4.73
N THR A 81 -1.58 -4.52 -3.45
CA THR A 81 -1.40 -5.51 -2.38
C THR A 81 -2.41 -6.65 -2.50
N ARG A 82 -3.69 -6.36 -2.76
CA ARG A 82 -4.71 -7.38 -3.06
C ARG A 82 -4.32 -8.22 -4.27
N ARG A 83 -3.86 -7.59 -5.35
CA ARG A 83 -3.40 -8.29 -6.56
C ARG A 83 -2.19 -9.19 -6.28
N TYR A 84 -1.27 -8.77 -5.42
CA TYR A 84 -0.13 -9.58 -5.01
C TYR A 84 -0.55 -10.82 -4.22
N PHE A 85 -1.34 -10.69 -3.15
CA PHE A 85 -1.72 -11.86 -2.33
C PHE A 85 -2.83 -12.72 -2.93
N GLY A 86 -3.54 -12.21 -3.93
CA GLY A 86 -4.66 -12.88 -4.59
C GLY A 86 -6.00 -12.50 -3.97
N GLU A 87 -7.01 -12.38 -4.84
CA GLU A 87 -8.35 -11.89 -4.50
C GLU A 87 -9.13 -12.78 -3.53
N ASP A 88 -8.82 -14.09 -3.50
CA ASP A 88 -9.46 -15.04 -2.60
C ASP A 88 -8.96 -14.91 -1.15
N ARG A 89 -7.82 -14.25 -0.96
CA ARG A 89 -7.18 -14.06 0.35
C ARG A 89 -7.25 -12.62 0.83
N ALA A 90 -7.26 -11.67 -0.09
CA ALA A 90 -7.14 -10.26 0.21
C ALA A 90 -8.36 -9.48 -0.29
N VAL A 91 -8.90 -8.64 0.59
CA VAL A 91 -9.97 -7.68 0.27
C VAL A 91 -9.49 -6.28 0.58
N VAL A 92 -9.93 -5.31 -0.22
CA VAL A 92 -9.69 -3.89 0.06
C VAL A 92 -10.82 -3.41 0.95
N MET A 93 -10.45 -2.93 2.12
CA MET A 93 -11.34 -2.30 3.09
C MET A 93 -11.03 -0.81 3.13
N GLY A 94 -12.00 0.00 3.53
CA GLY A 94 -11.77 1.41 3.76
C GLY A 94 -12.85 2.04 4.63
N TYR A 95 -12.68 3.33 4.89
CA TYR A 95 -13.65 4.15 5.60
C TYR A 95 -13.51 5.62 5.18
N LEU A 96 -14.57 6.39 5.40
CA LEU A 96 -14.56 7.85 5.27
C LEU A 96 -14.37 8.52 6.64
N HIS A 97 -13.78 9.71 6.66
CA HIS A 97 -13.53 10.50 7.87
C HIS A 97 -14.80 10.66 8.73
N ASP A 98 -15.90 11.08 8.12
CA ASP A 98 -17.17 11.38 8.82
C ASP A 98 -17.72 10.19 9.61
N ASN A 99 -17.36 8.96 9.23
CA ASN A 99 -17.81 7.74 9.88
C ASN A 99 -16.77 7.15 10.84
N ASN A 100 -15.56 7.73 10.88
CA ASN A 100 -14.43 7.21 11.64
C ASN A 100 -13.47 8.32 12.13
N GLU A 101 -14.02 9.41 12.65
CA GLU A 101 -13.29 10.63 13.05
C GLU A 101 -12.19 10.38 14.09
N THR A 102 -12.27 9.27 14.84
CA THR A 102 -11.27 8.90 15.86
C THR A 102 -9.97 8.34 15.30
N SER A 103 -9.91 8.03 14.00
CA SER A 103 -8.71 7.52 13.34
C SER A 103 -7.67 8.64 13.17
N ALA A 104 -6.42 8.38 13.56
CA ALA A 104 -5.32 9.33 13.35
C ALA A 104 -5.00 9.56 11.86
N ILE A 105 -5.38 8.62 10.97
CA ILE A 105 -5.30 8.84 9.52
C ILE A 105 -6.40 9.84 9.12
N SER A 106 -7.62 9.68 9.65
CA SER A 106 -8.74 10.58 9.40
C SER A 106 -8.49 12.02 9.83
N GLU A 107 -7.66 12.26 10.86
CA GLU A 107 -7.28 13.63 11.26
C GLU A 107 -6.59 14.43 10.15
N LYS A 108 -5.97 13.74 9.17
CA LYS A 108 -5.17 14.36 8.10
C LYS A 108 -5.72 14.10 6.71
N TYR A 109 -6.58 13.10 6.55
CA TYR A 109 -7.08 12.62 5.27
C TYR A 109 -8.59 12.33 5.38
N GLU A 110 -9.34 12.53 4.30
CA GLU A 110 -10.81 12.42 4.30
C GLU A 110 -11.33 10.97 4.32
N GLY A 111 -10.43 10.00 4.43
CA GLY A 111 -10.71 8.58 4.45
C GLY A 111 -9.42 7.77 4.27
N HIS A 112 -9.54 6.45 4.29
CA HIS A 112 -8.39 5.58 4.05
C HIS A 112 -8.79 4.21 3.55
N ASP A 113 -8.01 3.68 2.60
CA ASP A 113 -8.13 2.34 2.06
C ASP A 113 -6.89 1.50 2.38
N PHE A 114 -7.11 0.25 2.77
CA PHE A 114 -6.06 -0.70 3.13
C PHE A 114 -6.47 -2.13 2.75
N THR A 115 -5.52 -3.06 2.77
CA THR A 115 -5.84 -4.47 2.48
C THR A 115 -6.05 -5.25 3.77
N LEU A 116 -7.13 -6.03 3.85
CA LEU A 116 -7.33 -7.06 4.86
C LEU A 116 -7.01 -8.43 4.26
N LEU A 117 -5.93 -9.05 4.73
CA LEU A 117 -5.43 -10.34 4.27
C LEU A 117 -5.86 -11.46 5.23
N ASP A 118 -6.42 -12.52 4.67
CA ASP A 118 -6.94 -13.72 5.36
C ASP A 118 -7.90 -13.39 6.52
N GLY A 119 -8.59 -12.24 6.45
CA GLY A 119 -9.46 -11.75 7.53
C GLY A 119 -8.72 -11.42 8.84
N ARG A 120 -7.39 -11.29 8.81
CA ARG A 120 -6.55 -11.19 10.01
C ARG A 120 -5.53 -10.07 9.95
N TYR A 121 -4.87 -9.88 8.83
CA TYR A 121 -3.75 -8.94 8.73
C TYR A 121 -4.17 -7.67 8.00
N ILE A 122 -3.97 -6.51 8.62
CA ILE A 122 -4.00 -5.23 7.92
C ILE A 122 -2.65 -5.06 7.22
N VAL A 123 -2.68 -4.91 5.90
CA VAL A 123 -1.50 -4.69 5.05
C VAL A 123 -1.66 -3.35 4.34
N ASP A 124 -0.77 -2.42 4.69
CA ASP A 124 -0.84 -1.01 4.29
C ASP A 124 0.56 -0.45 4.07
N GLY A 125 1.03 -0.49 2.83
CA GLY A 125 2.29 0.14 2.44
C GLY A 125 2.20 1.66 2.31
N TRP A 126 0.99 2.23 2.25
CA TRP A 126 0.84 3.67 2.09
C TRP A 126 1.32 4.42 3.34
N VAL A 127 1.08 3.85 4.54
CA VAL A 127 1.57 4.44 5.79
C VAL A 127 3.10 4.43 5.92
N THR A 128 3.81 3.56 5.18
CA THR A 128 5.29 3.55 5.15
C THR A 128 5.84 4.64 4.25
N GLY A 129 5.21 4.86 3.09
CA GLY A 129 5.69 5.80 2.06
C GLY A 129 5.29 7.26 2.25
N VAL A 130 4.14 7.55 2.87
CA VAL A 130 3.53 8.90 2.92
C VAL A 130 3.67 9.60 4.29
N GLY A 131 4.41 8.98 5.21
CA GLY A 131 5.02 9.70 6.34
C GLY A 131 4.14 9.93 7.56
N LEU A 132 3.16 9.06 7.82
CA LEU A 132 2.49 9.02 9.13
C LEU A 132 3.32 8.29 10.20
N GLU A 133 4.22 7.39 9.80
CA GLU A 133 5.10 6.66 10.72
C GLU A 133 6.58 7.05 10.54
N LYS A 134 7.26 7.38 11.65
CA LYS A 134 8.70 7.11 11.79
C LYS A 134 8.81 5.88 12.71
N PRO A 135 9.28 4.71 12.23
CA PRO A 135 9.05 3.49 12.97
C PRO A 135 10.08 3.21 14.06
N GLY A 136 9.56 2.82 15.23
CA GLY A 136 10.24 1.96 16.20
C GLY A 136 9.85 0.47 16.06
N ARG A 137 9.09 0.10 15.02
CA ARG A 137 8.58 -1.27 14.77
C ARG A 137 9.39 -1.99 13.69
N ALA A 138 9.41 -3.32 13.78
CA ALA A 138 10.16 -4.19 12.87
C ALA A 138 9.57 -4.28 11.45
N THR A 139 8.26 -4.03 11.27
CA THR A 139 7.60 -3.97 9.95
C THR A 139 6.42 -3.01 10.01
N PRO A 140 6.66 -1.72 9.71
CA PRO A 140 5.61 -0.70 9.65
C PRO A 140 4.62 -1.04 8.52
N GLY A 141 3.34 -0.68 8.67
CA GLY A 141 2.32 -1.01 7.67
C GLY A 141 1.80 -2.45 7.67
N LEU A 142 2.19 -3.28 8.64
CA LEU A 142 1.58 -4.60 8.87
C LEU A 142 1.12 -4.73 10.32
N TYR A 143 -0.14 -5.09 10.51
CA TYR A 143 -0.74 -5.30 11.82
C TYR A 143 -1.59 -6.57 11.84
N ASP A 144 -1.49 -7.34 12.91
CA ASP A 144 -2.27 -8.56 13.12
C ASP A 144 -3.42 -8.28 14.08
N LEU A 145 -4.67 -8.43 13.61
CA LEU A 145 -5.89 -8.22 14.40
C LEU A 145 -5.98 -9.15 15.62
N GLN A 146 -5.22 -10.25 15.64
CA GLN A 146 -5.18 -11.22 16.74
C GLN A 146 -3.99 -11.00 17.68
N ASN A 147 -3.12 -10.05 17.39
CA ASN A 147 -1.97 -9.72 18.23
C ASN A 147 -2.29 -8.54 19.16
N GLU A 148 -2.25 -8.77 20.47
CA GLU A 148 -2.54 -7.74 21.47
C GLU A 148 -1.58 -6.53 21.38
N ASP A 149 -0.33 -6.76 20.98
CA ASP A 149 0.67 -5.70 20.82
C ASP A 149 0.32 -4.74 19.67
N ASP A 150 -0.49 -5.18 18.70
CA ASP A 150 -0.95 -4.39 17.56
C ASP A 150 -2.24 -3.63 17.86
N ALA A 151 -3.05 -4.09 18.81
CA ALA A 151 -4.41 -3.59 19.05
C ALA A 151 -4.46 -2.07 19.31
N ALA A 152 -3.54 -1.55 20.14
CA ALA A 152 -3.49 -0.14 20.45
C ALA A 152 -3.17 0.72 19.21
N GLU A 153 -2.26 0.25 18.37
CA GLU A 153 -1.85 0.98 17.17
C GLU A 153 -2.90 0.88 16.06
N ILE A 154 -3.55 -0.27 15.92
CA ILE A 154 -4.70 -0.44 15.01
C ILE A 154 -5.82 0.51 15.39
N ALA A 155 -6.22 0.56 16.66
CA ALA A 155 -7.27 1.45 17.13
C ALA A 155 -6.91 2.93 16.92
N ARG A 156 -5.64 3.28 17.13
CA ARG A 156 -5.13 4.65 16.92
C ARG A 156 -5.14 5.04 15.44
N LEU A 157 -4.59 4.19 14.56
CA LEU A 157 -4.41 4.50 13.14
C LEU A 157 -5.69 4.34 12.33
N TYR A 158 -6.45 3.26 12.56
CA TYR A 158 -7.58 2.88 11.72
C TYR A 158 -8.93 3.07 12.41
N GLY A 159 -8.95 3.49 13.68
CA GLY A 159 -10.17 3.84 14.39
C GLY A 159 -11.11 2.66 14.64
N ASN A 160 -12.41 2.92 14.56
CA ASN A 160 -13.46 1.94 14.85
C ASN A 160 -13.63 0.95 13.70
N GLN A 161 -13.39 -0.34 13.96
CA GLN A 161 -13.53 -1.40 12.95
C GLN A 161 -14.94 -1.54 12.39
N ALA A 162 -15.97 -1.15 13.16
CA ALA A 162 -17.35 -1.20 12.68
C ALA A 162 -17.66 -0.17 11.57
N ALA A 163 -16.77 0.80 11.34
CA ALA A 163 -16.87 1.76 10.25
C ALA A 163 -16.17 1.29 8.97
N TRP A 164 -15.49 0.13 8.99
CA TRP A 164 -14.76 -0.37 7.83
C TRP A 164 -15.71 -1.09 6.88
N GLU A 165 -15.65 -0.71 5.61
CA GLU A 165 -16.50 -1.22 4.54
C GLU A 165 -15.63 -1.72 3.37
N LEU A 166 -16.22 -2.52 2.47
CA LEU A 166 -15.54 -2.88 1.22
C LEU A 166 -15.28 -1.61 0.41
N SER A 167 -14.05 -1.48 -0.10
CA SER A 167 -13.62 -0.30 -0.87
C SER A 167 -12.82 -0.70 -2.10
N GLY A 168 -12.40 0.28 -2.90
CA GLY A 168 -11.59 0.11 -4.09
C GLY A 168 -12.13 -0.99 -5.02
N SER A 169 -11.25 -1.90 -5.44
CA SER A 169 -11.63 -3.03 -6.31
C SER A 169 -12.56 -4.06 -5.67
N SER A 170 -12.78 -4.00 -4.34
CA SER A 170 -13.66 -4.93 -3.64
C SER A 170 -15.11 -4.45 -3.56
N TYR A 171 -15.39 -3.17 -3.82
CA TYR A 171 -16.74 -2.58 -3.76
C TYR A 171 -17.70 -3.16 -4.81
N GLU A 172 -17.21 -3.46 -6.02
CA GLU A 172 -18.04 -3.99 -7.14
C GLU A 172 -18.17 -5.52 -7.17
N SER A 173 -17.42 -6.27 -6.36
CA SER A 173 -17.39 -7.75 -6.37
C SER A 173 -18.60 -8.43 -5.71
N THR A 174 -19.74 -7.74 -5.55
CA THR A 174 -20.94 -8.31 -4.93
C THR A 174 -21.88 -9.02 -5.91
N GLU A 175 -21.59 -9.00 -7.22
CA GLU A 175 -22.32 -9.88 -8.14
C GLU A 175 -21.92 -11.35 -7.93
N PRO A 176 -22.89 -12.26 -7.71
CA PRO A 176 -22.58 -13.67 -7.52
C PRO A 176 -21.91 -14.24 -8.77
N LYS A 177 -20.70 -14.79 -8.62
CA LYS A 177 -20.05 -15.56 -9.69
C LYS A 177 -21.00 -16.71 -10.09
N PRO A 178 -21.43 -16.81 -11.37
CA PRO A 178 -22.24 -17.94 -11.81
C PRO A 178 -21.42 -19.22 -11.67
N PHE A 179 -22.03 -20.22 -11.02
CA PHE A 179 -21.51 -21.59 -10.90
C PHE A 179 -21.39 -22.28 -12.27
#